data_AF-A0A7C5D554-F1
#
_entry.id   AF-A0A7C5D554-F1
#
_cell.length_a   1.000
_cell.length_b   1.000
_cell.length_c   1.000
_cell.angle_alpha   90.00
_cell.angle_beta   90.00
_cell.angle_gamma   90.00
#
_symmetry.space_group_name_H-M   'P 1'
#
loop_
_entity.id
_entity.type
_entity.pdbx_description
1 polymer ?
#
loop_
_entity_poly.entity_id
_entity_poly.type
_entity_poly.pdbx_seq_one_letter_code
_entity_poly.pdbx_strand_id
1 'polypeptide(L)'
;MKLVQRLLGLLSVIILTSTMLNGSQIHARGATFPKIVYEDWIKAYEEQTGKHISYKATGSGDGVVSIVRRKCDFSGSDKPLRPWRLKRYKLTMFPVLIR
;
A
#
# COMPACT_ATOMS: atom_id res chain seq x y z
N MET A 1 3.85 -22.10 -44.20
CA MET A 1 4.35 -22.54 -42.87
C MET A 1 5.34 -21.54 -42.24
N LYS A 2 6.39 -21.07 -42.94
CA LYS A 2 7.39 -20.13 -42.40
C LYS A 2 6.82 -18.75 -41.97
N LEU A 3 5.78 -18.24 -42.64
CA LEU A 3 5.12 -16.97 -42.31
C LEU A 3 4.33 -17.05 -41.00
N VAL A 4 3.62 -18.15 -40.77
CA VAL A 4 2.84 -18.40 -39.55
C VAL A 4 3.77 -18.55 -38.33
N GLN A 5 4.93 -19.19 -38.49
CA GLN A 5 5.94 -19.30 -37.43
C GLN A 5 6.57 -17.95 -37.07
N ARG A 6 6.77 -17.05 -38.04
CA ARG A 6 7.25 -15.67 -37.78
C ARG A 6 6.20 -14.83 -37.06
N LEU A 7 4.93 -14.97 -37.42
CA LEU A 7 3.81 -14.28 -36.76
C LEU A 7 3.59 -14.79 -35.33
N LEU A 8 3.68 -16.10 -35.10
CA LEU A 8 3.66 -16.72 -33.76
C LEU A 8 4.84 -16.27 -32.90
N GLY A 9 6.04 -16.13 -33.48
CA GLY A 9 7.22 -15.63 -32.78
C GLY A 9 7.13 -14.14 -32.42
N LEU A 10 6.49 -13.31 -33.25
CA LEU A 10 6.22 -11.91 -32.93
C LEU A 10 5.14 -11.77 -31.83
N LEU A 11 4.13 -12.62 -31.85
CA LEU A 11 3.07 -12.63 -30.84
C LEU A 11 3.60 -13.03 -29.45
N SER A 12 4.55 -13.97 -29.37
CA SER A 12 5.14 -14.39 -28.09
C SER A 12 6.05 -13.32 -27.46
N VAL A 13 6.74 -12.51 -28.26
CA VAL A 13 7.56 -11.38 -27.78
C VAL A 13 6.68 -10.27 -27.16
N ILE A 14 5.51 -10.00 -27.75
CA ILE A 14 4.56 -8.99 -27.24
C ILE A 14 3.97 -9.41 -25.88
N ILE A 15 3.70 -10.70 -25.68
CA ILE A 15 3.15 -11.24 -24.44
C ILE A 15 4.19 -11.23 -23.30
N LEU A 16 5.48 -11.40 -23.60
CA LEU A 16 6.52 -11.30 -22.55
C LEU A 16 6.71 -9.88 -22.03
N THR A 17 6.51 -8.85 -22.86
CA THR A 17 6.75 -7.44 -22.47
C THR A 17 5.66 -6.81 -21.59
N SER A 18 4.47 -7.41 -21.47
CA SER A 18 3.35 -6.82 -20.73
C SER A 18 3.34 -7.10 -19.23
N THR A 19 4.32 -7.83 -18.69
CA THR A 19 4.34 -8.24 -17.27
C THR A 19 5.04 -7.27 -16.32
N MET A 20 5.50 -6.09 -16.78
CA MET A 20 6.34 -5.18 -16.00
C MET A 20 5.61 -3.96 -15.39
N LEU A 21 4.27 -3.91 -15.39
CA LEU A 21 3.50 -2.74 -14.94
C LEU A 21 2.60 -2.97 -13.71
N ASN A 22 2.93 -3.93 -12.83
CA ASN A 22 2.24 -4.03 -11.54
C ASN A 22 2.99 -3.25 -10.47
N GLY A 23 2.74 -1.94 -10.40
CA GLY A 23 3.06 -1.17 -9.21
C GLY A 23 2.41 -1.84 -8.00
N SER A 24 3.21 -2.28 -7.02
CA SER A 24 2.72 -2.93 -5.80
C SER A 24 1.70 -2.03 -5.11
N GLN A 25 0.43 -2.48 -5.03
CA GLN A 25 -0.63 -1.76 -4.35
C GLN A 25 -0.34 -1.69 -2.85
N ILE A 26 -0.32 -0.49 -2.28
CA ILE A 26 -0.09 -0.29 -0.84
C ILE A 26 -1.44 -0.28 -0.13
N HIS A 27 -1.63 -1.19 0.82
CA HIS A 27 -2.84 -1.34 1.62
C HIS A 27 -2.64 -0.83 3.04
N ALA A 28 -3.49 0.09 3.46
CA ALA A 28 -3.41 0.72 4.77
C ALA A 28 -4.78 0.86 5.44
N ARG A 29 -4.77 0.99 6.76
CA ARG A 29 -5.99 1.17 7.55
C ARG A 29 -5.72 1.69 8.95
N GLY A 30 -6.72 2.26 9.60
CA GLY A 30 -6.66 2.55 11.03
C GLY A 30 -7.45 3.79 11.42
N ALA A 31 -6.84 4.64 12.23
CA ALA A 31 -7.40 5.88 12.76
C ALA A 31 -8.30 6.63 11.76
N THR A 32 -9.46 7.07 12.24
CA THR A 32 -10.41 7.86 11.44
C THR A 32 -10.07 9.35 11.45
N PHE A 33 -9.42 9.84 12.52
CA PHE A 33 -8.98 11.22 12.66
C PHE A 33 -8.17 11.75 11.45
N PRO A 34 -7.11 11.07 10.96
CA PRO A 34 -6.29 11.59 9.86
C PRO A 34 -6.92 11.38 8.48
N LYS A 35 -8.12 10.78 8.36
CA LYS A 35 -8.69 10.31 7.10
C LYS A 35 -8.66 11.36 6.00
N ILE A 36 -9.21 12.55 6.28
CA ILE A 36 -9.35 13.61 5.27
C ILE A 36 -7.97 14.07 4.76
N VAL A 37 -6.99 14.22 5.66
CA VAL A 37 -5.63 14.61 5.30
C VAL A 37 -4.92 13.51 4.49
N TYR A 38 -5.13 12.24 4.85
CA TYR A 38 -4.58 11.12 4.09
C TYR A 38 -5.19 11.03 2.69
N GLU A 39 -6.47 11.31 2.52
CA GLU A 39 -7.11 11.33 1.19
C GLU A 39 -6.42 12.35 0.26
N ASP A 40 -6.15 13.57 0.76
CA ASP A 40 -5.45 14.60 -0.01
C ASP A 40 -4.00 14.20 -0.35
N TRP A 41 -3.26 13.66 0.63
CA TRP A 41 -1.88 13.23 0.41
C TRP A 41 -1.76 12.03 -0.52
N ILE A 42 -2.68 11.07 -0.43
CA ILE A 42 -2.74 9.90 -1.30
C ILE A 42 -3.01 10.34 -2.73
N LYS A 43 -3.95 11.27 -2.93
CA LYS A 43 -4.24 11.83 -4.25
C LYS A 43 -2.99 12.50 -4.85
N ALA A 44 -2.34 13.38 -4.09
CA ALA A 44 -1.12 14.05 -4.54
C ALA A 44 0.02 13.06 -4.84
N TYR A 45 0.20 12.03 -4.00
CA TYR A 45 1.19 10.98 -4.20
C TYR A 45 0.91 10.16 -5.48
N GLU A 46 -0.36 9.83 -5.73
CA GLU A 46 -0.77 9.10 -6.93
C GLU A 46 -0.56 9.93 -8.20
N GLU A 47 -0.91 11.22 -8.18
CA GLU A 47 -0.67 12.15 -9.29
C GLU A 47 0.83 12.27 -9.64
N GLN A 48 1.72 12.24 -8.64
CA GLN A 48 3.16 12.38 -8.84
C GLN A 48 3.87 11.07 -9.23
N THR A 49 3.38 9.92 -8.75
CA THR A 49 4.11 8.65 -8.83
C THR A 49 3.41 7.58 -9.67
N GLY A 50 2.12 7.77 -9.98
CA GLY A 50 1.26 6.74 -10.56
C GLY A 50 0.98 5.56 -9.61
N LYS A 51 1.39 5.63 -8.34
CA LYS A 51 1.18 4.56 -7.35
C LYS A 51 0.02 4.91 -6.43
N HIS A 52 -0.95 4.01 -6.35
CA HIS A 52 -2.12 4.17 -5.48
C HIS A 52 -1.89 3.59 -4.07
N ILE A 53 -2.37 4.30 -3.05
CA ILE A 53 -2.44 3.83 -1.66
C ILE A 53 -3.90 3.67 -1.27
N SER A 54 -4.32 2.46 -0.90
CA SER A 54 -5.67 2.19 -0.41
C SER A 54 -5.73 2.31 1.11
N TYR A 55 -6.19 3.46 1.64
CA TYR A 55 -6.39 3.67 3.08
C TYR A 55 -7.85 3.46 3.52
N LYS A 56 -8.08 2.60 4.52
CA LYS A 56 -9.40 2.37 5.11
C LYS A 56 -9.50 2.89 6.55
N ALA A 57 -10.28 3.96 6.74
CA ALA A 57 -10.62 4.52 8.05
C ALA A 57 -11.53 3.56 8.84
N THR A 58 -10.95 2.78 9.73
CA THR A 58 -11.58 1.63 10.42
C THR A 58 -11.49 1.75 11.95
N GLY A 59 -10.79 2.76 12.44
CA GLY A 59 -10.50 2.99 13.84
C GLY A 59 -9.10 2.50 14.24
N SER A 60 -8.50 3.19 15.21
CA SER A 60 -7.14 2.94 15.70
C SER A 60 -6.95 1.50 16.22
N GLY A 61 -7.95 0.92 16.87
CA GLY A 61 -7.90 -0.46 17.38
C GLY A 61 -7.77 -1.50 16.26
N ASP A 62 -8.59 -1.39 15.22
CA ASP A 62 -8.53 -2.30 14.06
C ASP A 62 -7.23 -2.14 13.28
N GLY A 63 -6.73 -0.90 13.14
CA GLY A 63 -5.41 -0.62 12.55
C GLY A 63 -4.29 -1.36 13.28
N VAL A 64 -4.23 -1.22 14.61
CA VAL A 64 -3.24 -1.90 15.46
C VAL A 64 -3.34 -3.43 15.35
N VAL A 65 -4.55 -4.00 15.37
CA VAL A 65 -4.73 -5.46 15.22
C VAL A 65 -4.28 -5.92 13.83
N SER A 66 -4.60 -5.15 12.80
CA SER A 66 -4.29 -5.48 11.41
C SER A 66 -2.79 -5.46 11.13
N ILE A 67 -2.05 -4.43 11.58
CA ILE A 67 -0.61 -4.34 11.37
C ILE A 67 0.15 -5.41 12.16
N VAL A 68 -0.31 -5.73 13.38
CA VAL A 68 0.24 -6.83 14.20
C VAL A 68 0.06 -8.18 13.50
N ARG A 69 -1.08 -8.37 12.82
CA ARG A 69 -1.39 -9.56 12.02
C ARG A 69 -0.85 -9.49 10.59
N ARG A 70 -0.07 -8.45 10.24
CA ARG A 70 0.50 -8.23 8.90
C ARG A 70 -0.54 -8.25 7.77
N LYS A 71 -1.75 -7.76 8.06
CA LYS A 71 -2.87 -7.65 7.09
C LYS A 71 -2.88 -6.33 6.31
N CYS A 72 -1.97 -5.42 6.62
CA CYS A 72 -1.78 -4.15 5.92
C CYS A 72 -0.29 -3.77 5.97
N ASP A 73 0.13 -2.91 5.05
CA ASP A 73 1.52 -2.45 4.92
C ASP A 73 1.86 -1.39 5.99
N PHE A 74 0.90 -0.52 6.29
CA PHE A 74 0.98 0.41 7.42
C PHE A 74 -0.39 0.63 8.07
N SER A 75 -0.38 1.21 9.28
CA SER A 75 -1.61 1.54 10.00
C SER A 75 -1.53 2.86 10.74
N GLY A 76 -2.64 3.59 10.80
CA GLY A 76 -2.81 4.78 11.66
C GLY A 76 -3.33 4.43 13.05
N SER A 77 -2.80 5.09 14.09
CA SER A 77 -3.31 4.99 15.46
C SER A 77 -3.16 6.33 16.19
N ASP A 78 -4.25 6.81 16.78
CA ASP A 78 -4.26 8.03 17.62
C ASP A 78 -3.56 7.80 18.97
N LYS A 79 -3.44 6.53 19.39
CA LYS A 79 -2.74 6.14 20.61
C LYS A 79 -1.39 5.51 20.27
N PRO A 80 -0.26 6.04 20.76
CA PRO A 80 1.04 5.42 20.56
C PRO A 80 1.10 4.05 21.23
N LEU A 81 1.70 3.09 20.53
CA LEU A 81 1.97 1.77 21.08
C LEU A 81 3.12 1.85 22.09
N ARG A 82 3.04 1.06 23.16
CA ARG A 82 4.15 0.96 24.10
C ARG A 82 5.40 0.37 23.42
N PRO A 83 6.62 0.80 23.78
CA PRO A 83 7.87 0.34 23.14
C PRO A 83 8.03 -1.18 23.12
N TRP A 84 7.65 -1.87 24.20
CA TRP A 84 7.73 -3.33 24.27
C TRP A 84 6.86 -4.03 23.20
N ARG A 85 5.70 -3.43 22.86
CA ARG A 85 4.78 -3.98 21.86
C ARG A 85 5.33 -3.76 20.45
N LEU A 86 5.89 -2.57 20.19
CA LEU A 86 6.60 -2.26 18.95
C LEU A 86 7.76 -3.23 18.72
N LYS A 87 8.61 -3.45 19.75
CA LYS A 87 9.71 -4.42 19.71
C LYS A 87 9.22 -5.85 19.47
N ARG A 88 8.21 -6.31 20.21
CA ARG A 88 7.65 -7.67 20.07
C ARG A 88 7.17 -7.96 18.66
N TYR A 89 6.49 -7.02 18.03
CA TYR A 89 5.90 -7.20 16.70
C TYR A 89 6.78 -6.70 15.56
N LYS A 90 8.01 -6.24 15.84
CA LYS A 90 8.93 -5.64 14.86
C LYS A 90 8.25 -4.53 14.06
N LEU A 91 7.69 -3.55 14.78
CA LEU A 91 7.01 -2.38 14.23
C LEU A 91 7.78 -1.11 14.60
N THR A 92 7.78 -0.15 13.67
CA THR A 92 8.25 1.21 13.90
C THR A 92 7.05 2.14 13.86
N MET A 93 7.01 3.13 14.76
CA MET A 93 5.95 4.13 14.82
C MET A 93 6.57 5.52 14.86
N PHE A 94 6.03 6.43 14.07
CA PHE A 94 6.44 7.83 13.99
C PHE A 94 5.19 8.73 13.95
N PRO A 95 5.26 9.95 14.51
CA PRO A 95 4.15 10.91 14.43
C PRO A 95 3.98 11.41 13.00
N VAL A 96 2.73 11.65 12.59
CA VAL A 96 2.38 12.09 11.23
C VAL A 96 1.61 13.42 11.23
N LEU A 97 0.69 13.58 12.18
CA LEU A 97 -0.13 14.79 12.32
C LEU A 97 -0.20 15.21 13.79
N ILE A 98 -0.31 16.51 13.99
CA ILE A 98 -0.55 17.16 15.28
C ILE A 98 -1.87 17.93 15.14
N ARG A 99 -2.66 17.96 16.20
CA ARG A 99 -3.83 18.82 16.30
C ARG A 99 -3.46 20.11 17.03
#